data_AF-A0A4S2ML52-F1
#
_entry.id   AF-A0A4S2ML52-F1
#
_cell.length_a   1.000
_cell.length_b   1.000
_cell.length_c   1.000
_cell.angle_alpha   90.00
_cell.angle_beta   90.00
_cell.angle_gamma   90.00
#
_symmetry.space_group_name_H-M   'P 1'
#
loop_
_entity.id
_entity.type
_entity.pdbx_description
1 polymer ?
#
loop_
_entity_poly.entity_id
_entity_poly.type
_entity_poly.pdbx_seq_one_letter_code
_entity_poly.pdbx_strand_id
1 'polypeptide(L)' 'MPKTPYPRPTLRRLIKAHTNLPQTKNTDILVYLDYVLFLQELVKDAGVRARERGASAVGEQDVRRVVEGTLRKFEV' A
#
# COMPACT_ATOMS: atom_id res chain seq x y z
N MET A 1 -16.43 16.20 -14.36
CA MET A 1 -15.99 16.13 -12.94
C MET A 1 -14.48 15.95 -12.94
N PRO A 2 -13.70 16.71 -12.15
CA PRO A 2 -12.25 16.50 -12.07
C PRO A 2 -11.98 15.06 -11.61
N LYS A 3 -11.14 14.35 -12.37
CA LYS A 3 -10.73 12.98 -12.05
C LYS A 3 -9.84 13.06 -10.81
N THR A 4 -10.35 12.63 -9.66
CA THR A 4 -9.53 12.52 -8.45
C THR A 4 -8.37 11.55 -8.72
N PRO A 5 -7.16 11.80 -8.17
CA PRO A 5 -5.99 10.96 -8.45
C PRO A 5 -6.12 9.53 -7.91
N TYR A 6 -7.15 9.24 -7.10
CA TYR A 6 -7.43 7.94 -6.52
C TYR A 6 -8.93 7.58 -6.57
N PRO A 7 -9.27 6.28 -6.61
CA PRO A 7 -10.63 5.79 -6.80
C PRO A 7 -11.43 5.76 -5.49
N ARG A 8 -11.99 6.92 -5.09
CA ARG A 8 -12.76 7.07 -3.84
C ARG A 8 -13.91 6.06 -3.67
N PRO A 9 -14.77 5.78 -4.67
CA PRO A 9 -15.88 4.85 -4.47
C PRO A 9 -15.42 3.42 -4.14
N THR A 10 -14.34 2.96 -4.78
CA THR A 10 -13.76 1.63 -4.55
C THR A 10 -13.18 1.54 -3.14
N LEU A 11 -12.42 2.56 -2.71
CA LEU A 11 -11.85 2.60 -1.37
C LEU A 11 -12.93 2.56 -0.29
N ARG A 12 -13.99 3.36 -0.45
CA ARG A 12 -15.11 3.34 0.50
C ARG A 12 -15.79 1.97 0.56
N ARG A 13 -15.97 1.30 -0.57
CA ARG A 13 -16.54 -0.06 -0.60
C ARG A 13 -15.64 -1.06 0.14
N LEU A 14 -14.34 -1.04 -0.11
CA LEU A 14 -13.34 -1.90 0.55
C LEU A 14 -13.32 -1.67 2.06
N ILE A 15 -13.17 -0.41 2.49
CA ILE A 15 -13.13 -0.06 3.92
C ILE A 15 -14.39 -0.54 4.63
N LYS A 16 -15.57 -0.34 4.04
CA LYS A 16 -16.84 -0.80 4.63
C LYS A 16 -16.90 -2.32 4.73
N ALA A 17 -16.45 -3.04 3.70
CA ALA A 17 -16.46 -4.50 3.67
C ALA A 17 -15.52 -5.13 4.70
N HIS A 18 -14.39 -4.49 5.00
CA HIS A 18 -13.39 -5.04 5.91
C HIS A 18 -13.52 -4.56 7.37
N THR A 19 -14.11 -3.39 7.61
CA THR A 19 -14.26 -2.85 8.97
C THR A 19 -15.68 -2.94 9.52
N ASN A 20 -16.69 -3.04 8.66
CA ASN A 20 -18.11 -2.86 9.02
C ASN A 20 -18.42 -1.53 9.74
N LEU A 21 -17.52 -0.53 9.65
CA LEU A 21 -17.69 0.77 10.28
C LEU A 21 -18.26 1.82 9.31
N PRO A 22 -19.07 2.78 9.81
CA PRO A 22 -19.44 3.95 9.05
C PRO A 22 -18.20 4.82 8.79
N GLN A 23 -18.10 5.39 7.59
CA GLN A 23 -16.99 6.25 7.21
C GLN A 23 -17.39 7.72 7.36
N THR A 24 -16.55 8.50 8.04
CA THR A 24 -16.72 9.94 8.14
C THR A 24 -16.13 10.63 6.90
N LYS A 25 -16.28 11.95 6.82
CA LYS A 25 -15.79 12.72 5.68
C LYS A 25 -14.27 12.57 5.56
N ASN A 26 -13.81 12.16 4.38
CA ASN A 26 -12.39 12.08 3.99
C ASN A 26 -11.56 10.97 4.67
N THR A 27 -12.16 10.06 5.45
CA THR A 27 -11.45 8.87 5.98
C THR A 27 -10.81 8.06 4.85
N ASP A 28 -11.50 7.93 3.72
CA ASP A 28 -11.01 7.20 2.54
C ASP A 28 -9.74 7.81 1.93
N ILE A 29 -9.52 9.11 2.12
CA ILE A 29 -8.30 9.80 1.65
C ILE A 29 -7.11 9.41 2.52
N LEU A 30 -7.30 9.38 3.84
CA LEU A 30 -6.24 9.04 4.79
C LEU A 30 -5.84 7.57 4.69
N VAL A 31 -6.81 6.66 4.54
CA VAL A 31 -6.54 5.23 4.29
C VAL A 31 -5.79 5.05 2.97
N TYR A 32 -6.12 5.82 1.93
CA TYR A 32 -5.37 5.77 0.68
C TYR A 32 -3.94 6.30 0.80
N LEU A 33 -3.75 7.38 1.56
CA LEU A 33 -2.41 7.90 1.83
C LEU A 33 -1.55 6.85 2.56
N ASP A 34 -2.11 6.22 3.60
CA ASP A 34 -1.45 5.16 4.35
C ASP A 34 -1.08 3.97 3.44
N TYR A 35 -1.99 3.53 2.57
CA TYR A 35 -1.71 2.52 1.55
C TYR A 35 -0.57 2.92 0.59
N VAL A 36 -0.52 4.18 0.15
CA VAL A 36 0.56 4.66 -0.73
C VAL A 36 1.91 4.68 0.01
N LEU A 37 1.92 5.10 1.28
CA LEU A 37 3.11 5.07 2.13
C LEU A 37 3.61 3.63 2.33
N PHE A 38 2.70 2.67 2.54
CA PHE A 38 3.01 1.25 2.60
C PHE A 38 3.66 0.76 1.29
N LEU A 39 3.09 1.10 0.13
CA LEU A 39 3.68 0.71 -1.16
C LEU A 39 5.06 1.33 -1.40
N GLN A 40 5.27 2.58 -0.97
CA GLN A 40 6.57 3.24 -1.09
C GLN A 40 7.65 2.52 -0.28
N GLU A 41 7.34 2.17 0.98
CA GLU A 41 8.29 1.41 1.82
C GLU A 41 8.52 0.00 1.27
N LEU A 42 7.46 -0.68 0.81
CA LEU A 42 7.56 -2.01 0.21
C LEU A 42 8.49 -2.03 -1.01
N VAL A 43 8.32 -1.09 -1.93
CA VAL A 43 9.13 -0.99 -3.16
C VAL A 43 10.56 -0.59 -2.83
N LYS A 44 10.76 0.28 -1.85
CA LYS A 44 12.10 0.68 -1.38
C LYS A 44 12.87 -0.52 -0.82
N ASP A 45 12.26 -1.28 0.09
CA ASP A 45 12.88 -2.46 0.70
C ASP A 45 13.12 -3.56 -0.36
N ALA A 46 12.15 -3.80 -1.25
CA ALA A 46 12.31 -4.75 -2.36
C ALA A 46 13.42 -4.32 -3.34
N GLY A 47 13.57 -3.01 -3.58
CA GLY A 47 14.63 -2.44 -4.41
C GLY A 47 16.03 -2.68 -3.84
N VAL A 48 16.19 -2.66 -2.51
CA VAL A 48 17.45 -3.05 -1.86
C VAL A 48 17.77 -4.52 -2.15
N ARG A 49 16.79 -5.42 -2.01
CA ARG A 49 16.99 -6.86 -2.29
C ARG A 49 17.32 -7.14 -3.75
N ALA A 50 16.64 -6.45 -4.68
CA ALA A 50 16.93 -6.56 -6.11
C ALA A 50 18.38 -6.14 -6.42
N ARG A 51 18.88 -5.08 -5.79
CA ARG A 51 20.27 -4.62 -5.91
C ARG A 51 21.28 -5.60 -5.32
N GLU A 52 21.01 -6.17 -4.15
CA GLU A 52 21.85 -7.20 -3.53
C GLU A 52 22.00 -8.44 -4.43
N ARG A 53 20.95 -8.77 -5.19
CA ARG A 53 20.94 -9.85 -6.19
C ARG A 53 21.64 -9.47 -7.51
N GLY A 54 21.95 -8.20 -7.73
CA GLY A 54 22.48 -7.69 -9.00
C GLY A 54 21.44 -7.56 -10.11
N ALA A 55 20.15 -7.49 -9.78
CA ALA A 55 19.06 -7.33 -10.75
C ALA A 55 18.81 -5.85 -11.08
N SER A 56 18.48 -5.58 -12.34
CA SER A 56 18.11 -4.23 -12.82
C SER A 56 16.67 -3.83 -12.50
N ALA A 57 15.83 -4.79 -12.08
CA ALA A 57 14.43 -4.58 -11.75
C ALA A 57 14.01 -5.42 -10.54
N VAL A 58 12.98 -4.93 -9.83
CA VAL A 58 12.36 -5.65 -8.71
C VAL A 58 11.59 -6.86 -9.25
N GLY A 59 11.93 -8.04 -8.76
CA GLY A 59 11.23 -9.28 -9.06
C GLY A 59 10.25 -9.69 -7.96
N GLU A 60 9.46 -10.72 -8.24
CA GLU A 60 8.52 -11.29 -7.27
C GLU A 60 9.21 -11.78 -5.99
N GLN A 61 10.37 -12.45 -6.11
CA GLN A 61 11.09 -12.94 -4.93
C GLN A 61 11.57 -11.81 -4.00
N ASP A 62 11.85 -10.63 -4.56
CA ASP A 62 12.34 -9.48 -3.79
C ASP A 62 11.19 -8.94 -2.92
N VAL A 63 9.99 -8.85 -3.49
CA VAL A 63 8.76 -8.43 -2.78
C VAL A 63 8.34 -9.46 -1.73
N ARG A 64 8.28 -10.75 -2.09
CA ARG A 64 7.89 -11.83 -1.15
C ARG A 64 8.76 -11.86 0.10
N ARG A 65 10.03 -11.47 -0.02
CA ARG A 65 10.98 -11.49 1.09
C ARG A 65 10.86 -10.30 2.04
N VAL A 66 10.30 -9.19 1.59
CA VAL A 66 10.15 -7.96 2.39
C VAL A 66 8.73 -7.73 2.89
N VAL A 67 7.72 -8.32 2.22
CA VAL A 67 6.30 -8.04 2.47
C VAL A 67 5.88 -8.24 3.92
N GLU A 68 6.30 -9.33 4.58
CA GLU A 68 5.95 -9.57 5.99
C GLU A 68 6.55 -8.50 6.91
N GLY A 69 7.80 -8.10 6.66
CA GLY A 69 8.47 -7.07 7.43
C GLY A 69 7.83 -5.71 7.24
N THR A 70 7.45 -5.36 6.01
CA THR A 70 6.75 -4.11 5.72
C THR A 70 5.35 -4.11 6.32
N LEU A 71 4.60 -5.22 6.24
CA LEU A 71 3.27 -5.31 6.86
C LEU A 71 3.32 -5.07 8.36
N ARG A 72 4.29 -5.67 9.07
CA ARG A 72 4.46 -5.46 10.52
C ARG A 72 4.78 -4.00 10.90
N LYS A 73 5.42 -3.22 10.02
CA LYS A 73 5.68 -1.79 10.26
C LYS A 73 4.40 -0.94 10.18
N PHE A 74 3.41 -1.39 9.41
CA PHE A 74 2.15 -0.70 9.15
C PHE A 74 0.97 -1.34 9.89
N GLU A 75 1.23 -2.36 10.70
CA GLU A 75 0.26 -2.93 11.64
C GLU A 75 0.13 -1.95 12.81
N VAL A 76 -1.09 -1.44 13.03
CA VAL A 76 -1.44 -0.54 14.14
C VAL A 76 -1.87 -1.34 15.35
#